data_AF-A0AAD1TQG5-F1
#
_entry.id   AF-A0AAD1TQG5-F1
#
_cell.length_a   1.000
_cell.length_b   1.000
_cell.length_c   1.000
_cell.angle_alpha   90.00
_cell.angle_beta   90.00
_cell.angle_gamma   90.00
#
_symmetry.space_group_name_H-M   'P 1'
#
loop_
_entity.id
_entity.type
_entity.pdbx_description
1 polymer ?
#
loop_
_entity_poly.entity_id
_entity_poly.type
_entity_poly.pdbx_seq_one_letter_code
_entity_poly.pdbx_strand_id
1 'polypeptide(L)'
;MEKINETTKENIEKSQEKQKKTYAKKVLKKNKDVMYSVGDEVLLYNMRKRGRKGGRIEPDFSGPYILKELCGKVVKLENSCGVTIKKKISIDHIKPYRRSEENKAHSHKGDIELPKEIGTCVSSIPPRTSVICFATPEKESSASLIVMQSIEDRVKSLWEAEDDGSVEAVVGPYKLYVSSFRTLHGNNWLVDEVIDAFIHHLIVKHQEPVRQFDAVLSSVLFYGAIENLGKVVIMSKKVVVLMDPMANENRYVSKVQHNLHIFLRMYKPDEQPDQWKTWIMYHNNQQDSTSCGVLILMFAKEFLRTRTISEVKTSPEYIRDARLEIACALLQYKDAV
;
A
#
# COMPACT_ATOMS: atom_id res chain seq x y z
N MET A 1 -24.14 8.34 -33.58
CA MET A 1 -23.09 7.30 -33.63
C MET A 1 -22.33 7.15 -32.32
N GLU A 2 -22.12 8.21 -31.55
CA GLU A 2 -21.36 8.20 -30.27
C GLU A 2 -21.90 7.23 -29.21
N LYS A 3 -23.22 7.27 -28.93
CA LYS A 3 -23.86 6.35 -27.98
C LYS A 3 -23.72 4.87 -28.36
N ILE A 4 -23.62 4.56 -29.65
CA ILE A 4 -23.47 3.18 -30.14
C ILE A 4 -22.05 2.67 -29.85
N ASN A 5 -21.04 3.51 -30.03
CA ASN A 5 -19.64 3.15 -29.77
C ASN A 5 -19.34 2.97 -28.28
N GLU A 6 -19.95 3.79 -27.42
CA GLU A 6 -19.80 3.70 -25.97
C GLU A 6 -20.48 2.44 -25.41
N THR A 7 -21.70 2.17 -25.85
CA THR A 7 -22.43 0.92 -25.52
C THR A 7 -21.68 -0.32 -26.02
N THR A 8 -21.04 -0.22 -27.19
CA THR A 8 -20.25 -1.32 -27.75
C THR A 8 -18.99 -1.59 -26.92
N LYS A 9 -18.27 -0.54 -26.49
CA LYS A 9 -17.10 -0.68 -25.61
C LYS A 9 -17.47 -1.29 -24.26
N GLU A 10 -18.53 -0.81 -23.62
CA GLU A 10 -19.01 -1.39 -22.36
C GLU A 10 -19.41 -2.86 -22.51
N ASN A 11 -20.07 -3.22 -23.62
CA ASN A 11 -20.49 -4.60 -23.86
C ASN A 11 -19.28 -5.51 -24.12
N ILE A 12 -18.25 -5.02 -24.81
CA ILE A 12 -16.99 -5.72 -25.01
C ILE A 12 -16.29 -5.94 -23.65
N GLU A 13 -16.20 -4.90 -22.82
CA GLU A 13 -15.54 -4.98 -21.51
C GLU A 13 -16.28 -5.92 -20.55
N LYS A 14 -17.61 -5.81 -20.47
CA LYS A 14 -18.47 -6.73 -19.71
C LYS A 14 -18.35 -8.17 -20.20
N SER A 15 -18.26 -8.38 -21.51
CA SER A 15 -18.08 -9.71 -22.12
C SER A 15 -16.71 -10.30 -21.79
N GLN A 16 -15.64 -9.51 -21.89
CA GLN A 16 -14.28 -9.91 -21.54
C GLN A 16 -14.16 -10.23 -20.04
N GLU A 17 -14.76 -9.43 -19.16
CA GLU A 17 -14.75 -9.69 -17.73
C GLU A 17 -15.53 -10.97 -17.37
N LYS A 18 -16.66 -11.21 -18.06
CA LYS A 18 -17.44 -12.44 -17.92
C LYS A 18 -16.68 -13.67 -18.42
N GLN A 19 -15.92 -13.56 -19.51
CA GLN A 19 -15.03 -14.61 -19.99
C GLN A 19 -13.92 -14.91 -18.98
N LYS A 20 -13.22 -13.89 -18.46
CA LYS A 20 -12.16 -14.06 -17.44
C LYS A 20 -12.68 -14.75 -16.18
N LYS A 21 -13.84 -14.30 -15.66
CA LYS A 21 -14.50 -14.93 -14.50
C LYS A 21 -14.93 -16.37 -14.78
N THR A 22 -15.44 -16.66 -15.98
CA THR A 22 -15.87 -18.01 -16.38
C THR A 22 -14.68 -18.95 -16.55
N TYR A 23 -13.58 -18.47 -17.15
CA TYR A 23 -12.35 -19.24 -17.29
C TYR A 23 -11.72 -19.55 -15.93
N ALA A 24 -11.60 -18.56 -15.03
CA ALA A 24 -11.12 -18.78 -13.67
C ALA A 24 -11.96 -19.84 -12.93
N LYS A 25 -13.30 -19.75 -13.03
CA LYS A 25 -14.22 -20.77 -12.49
C LYS A 25 -14.02 -22.14 -13.13
N LYS A 26 -13.79 -22.23 -14.45
CA LYS A 26 -13.53 -23.50 -15.15
C LYS A 26 -12.18 -24.11 -14.74
N VAL A 27 -11.14 -23.30 -14.55
CA VAL A 27 -9.82 -23.75 -14.08
C VAL A 27 -9.91 -24.28 -12.64
N LEU A 28 -10.61 -23.56 -11.76
CA LEU A 28 -10.90 -24.03 -10.39
C LEU A 28 -11.77 -25.30 -10.39
N LYS A 29 -12.76 -25.41 -11.28
CA LYS A 29 -13.65 -26.56 -11.37
C LYS A 29 -12.97 -27.80 -11.97
N LYS A 30 -12.02 -27.63 -12.91
CA LYS A 30 -11.18 -28.70 -13.47
C LYS A 30 -10.25 -29.35 -12.45
N ASN A 31 -9.92 -28.64 -11.37
CA ASN A 31 -8.96 -29.12 -10.37
C ASN A 31 -9.62 -29.70 -9.11
N LYS A 32 -10.96 -29.82 -9.07
CA LYS A 32 -11.68 -30.42 -7.92
C LYS A 32 -11.49 -31.93 -7.79
N ASP A 33 -11.15 -32.61 -8.88
CA ASP A 33 -10.99 -34.08 -8.94
C ASP A 33 -9.52 -34.50 -9.08
N VAL A 34 -8.57 -33.59 -8.78
CA VAL A 34 -7.14 -33.94 -8.81
C VAL A 34 -6.77 -34.64 -7.50
N MET A 35 -6.36 -35.90 -7.59
CA MET A 35 -5.77 -36.64 -6.49
C MET A 35 -4.34 -36.15 -6.26
N TYR A 36 -4.04 -35.75 -5.04
CA TYR A 36 -2.69 -35.31 -4.64
C TYR A 36 -1.96 -36.43 -3.90
N SER A 37 -0.67 -36.56 -4.16
CA SER A 37 0.24 -37.47 -3.46
C SER A 37 1.36 -36.71 -2.77
N VAL A 38 1.94 -37.31 -1.73
CA VAL A 38 3.16 -36.78 -1.10
C VAL A 38 4.29 -36.77 -2.12
N GLY A 39 4.94 -35.62 -2.29
CA GLY A 39 5.98 -35.36 -3.29
C GLY A 39 5.53 -34.46 -4.45
N ASP A 40 4.23 -34.22 -4.62
CA ASP A 40 3.73 -33.39 -5.73
C ASP A 40 4.15 -31.91 -5.59
N GLU A 41 4.54 -31.29 -6.72
CA GLU A 41 4.72 -29.84 -6.80
C GLU A 41 3.36 -29.14 -6.96
N VAL A 42 3.07 -28.21 -6.07
CA VAL A 42 1.80 -27.49 -6.02
C VAL A 42 2.01 -25.99 -5.86
N LEU A 43 1.03 -25.22 -6.33
CA LEU A 43 0.93 -23.79 -6.10
C LEU A 43 -0.11 -23.50 -5.02
N LEU A 44 0.21 -22.60 -4.10
CA LEU A 44 -0.63 -22.20 -2.97
C LEU A 44 -1.39 -20.92 -3.27
N TYR A 45 -2.71 -20.93 -3.10
CA TYR A 45 -3.55 -19.75 -3.29
C TYR A 45 -3.29 -18.69 -2.21
N ASN A 46 -3.09 -17.44 -2.63
CA ASN A 46 -2.88 -16.32 -1.72
C ASN A 46 -4.22 -15.89 -1.11
N MET A 47 -4.57 -16.50 0.02
CA MET A 47 -5.81 -16.23 0.75
C MET A 47 -5.95 -14.77 1.22
N ARG A 48 -4.85 -14.03 1.38
CA ARG A 48 -4.88 -12.61 1.80
C ARG A 48 -5.48 -11.70 0.73
N LYS A 49 -5.53 -12.15 -0.52
CA LYS A 49 -6.21 -11.42 -1.61
C LYS A 49 -7.73 -11.49 -1.52
N ARG A 50 -8.28 -12.45 -0.78
CA ARG A 50 -9.74 -12.64 -0.68
C ARG A 50 -10.36 -11.50 0.13
N GLY A 51 -11.08 -10.60 -0.54
CA GLY A 51 -11.76 -9.45 0.07
C GLY A 51 -10.93 -8.15 0.12
N ARG A 52 -9.62 -8.22 -0.17
CA ARG A 52 -8.73 -7.05 -0.23
C ARG A 52 -8.79 -6.40 -1.61
N LYS A 53 -9.12 -5.11 -1.69
CA LYS A 53 -9.14 -4.35 -2.97
C LYS A 53 -7.73 -4.09 -3.53
N GLY A 54 -6.72 -4.02 -2.66
CA GLY A 54 -5.33 -3.65 -3.00
C GLY A 54 -4.40 -4.77 -3.47
N GLY A 55 -4.82 -6.04 -3.47
CA GLY A 55 -3.94 -7.17 -3.80
C GLY A 55 -3.93 -7.60 -5.27
N ARG A 56 -4.57 -6.85 -6.19
CA ARG A 56 -4.85 -7.35 -7.57
C ARG A 56 -3.60 -7.72 -8.37
N ILE A 57 -2.44 -7.14 -8.07
CA ILE A 57 -1.18 -7.31 -8.83
C ILE A 57 -0.36 -8.50 -8.35
N GLU A 58 -0.38 -8.81 -7.05
CA GLU A 58 0.25 -10.02 -6.53
C GLU A 58 -0.31 -11.25 -7.25
N PRO A 59 0.49 -12.27 -7.58
CA PRO A 59 -0.02 -13.47 -8.21
C PRO A 59 -1.04 -14.15 -7.29
N ASP A 60 -2.14 -14.64 -7.87
CA ASP A 60 -3.20 -15.34 -7.13
C ASP A 60 -2.67 -16.61 -6.44
N PHE A 61 -1.57 -17.16 -6.92
CA PHE A 61 -0.92 -18.33 -6.37
C PHE A 61 0.59 -18.12 -6.23
N SER A 62 1.18 -18.58 -5.14
CA SER A 62 2.63 -18.63 -4.91
C SER A 62 3.16 -20.06 -5.00
N GLY A 63 4.47 -20.22 -5.18
CA GLY A 63 5.15 -21.51 -5.25
C GLY A 63 6.20 -21.55 -6.37
N PRO A 64 6.75 -22.74 -6.70
CA PRO A 64 6.27 -24.07 -6.32
C PRO A 64 6.56 -24.46 -4.86
N TYR A 65 5.67 -25.28 -4.30
CA TYR A 65 5.83 -25.96 -3.01
C TYR A 65 5.74 -27.47 -3.20
N ILE A 66 6.39 -28.23 -2.32
CA ILE A 66 6.34 -29.69 -2.32
C ILE A 66 5.37 -30.15 -1.24
N LEU A 67 4.45 -31.05 -1.60
CA LEU A 67 3.52 -31.65 -0.64
C LEU A 67 4.26 -32.68 0.22
N LYS A 68 4.38 -32.43 1.53
CA LYS A 68 5.13 -33.30 2.46
C LYS A 68 4.24 -34.28 3.22
N GLU A 69 3.05 -33.84 3.58
CA GLU A 69 2.11 -34.65 4.38
C GLU A 69 0.69 -34.37 3.92
N LEU A 70 -0.08 -35.44 3.71
CA LEU A 70 -1.49 -35.40 3.32
C LEU A 70 -2.32 -36.03 4.45
N CYS A 71 -3.14 -35.23 5.11
CA CYS A 71 -4.01 -35.64 6.20
C CYS A 71 -5.47 -35.32 5.84
N GLY A 72 -6.15 -36.22 5.13
CA GLY A 72 -7.52 -36.01 4.68
C GLY A 72 -7.64 -34.83 3.70
N LYS A 73 -8.34 -33.75 4.09
CA LYS A 73 -8.50 -32.52 3.28
C LYS A 73 -7.46 -31.44 3.56
N VAL A 74 -6.47 -31.70 4.41
CA VAL A 74 -5.41 -30.75 4.75
C VAL A 74 -4.02 -31.29 4.40
N VAL A 75 -3.14 -30.39 3.99
CA VAL A 75 -1.77 -30.67 3.57
C VAL A 75 -0.76 -29.85 4.37
N LYS A 76 0.46 -30.39 4.52
CA LYS A 76 1.64 -29.60 4.86
C LYS A 76 2.52 -29.43 3.63
N LEU A 77 2.97 -28.20 3.42
CA LEU A 77 3.77 -27.81 2.27
C LEU A 77 5.18 -27.45 2.72
N GLU A 78 6.15 -27.70 1.84
CA GLU A 78 7.55 -27.34 2.00
C GLU A 78 7.96 -26.42 0.85
N ASN A 79 8.73 -25.37 1.15
CA ASN A 79 9.26 -24.50 0.10
C ASN A 79 10.46 -25.14 -0.60
N SER A 80 10.92 -24.53 -1.69
CA SER A 80 12.12 -24.96 -2.44
C SER A 80 13.40 -24.98 -1.60
N CYS A 81 13.42 -24.32 -0.44
CA CYS A 81 14.56 -24.26 0.47
C CYS A 81 14.48 -25.30 1.61
N GLY A 82 13.53 -26.22 1.57
CA GLY A 82 13.38 -27.28 2.58
C GLY A 82 12.65 -26.89 3.87
N VAL A 83 12.11 -25.66 3.95
CA VAL A 83 11.40 -25.16 5.13
C VAL A 83 9.92 -25.52 5.02
N THR A 84 9.44 -26.29 6.00
CA THR A 84 8.02 -26.66 6.10
C THR A 84 7.19 -25.47 6.60
N ILE A 85 6.09 -25.17 5.88
CA ILE A 85 5.12 -24.16 6.30
C ILE A 85 4.40 -24.65 7.56
N LYS A 86 4.50 -23.86 8.64
CA LYS A 86 3.97 -24.22 9.98
C LYS A 86 2.45 -24.47 9.98
N LYS A 87 1.70 -23.77 9.12
CA LYS A 87 0.24 -23.85 9.03
C LYS A 87 -0.20 -25.01 8.12
N LYS A 88 -1.17 -25.80 8.58
CA LYS A 88 -1.87 -26.78 7.75
C LYS A 88 -2.79 -26.06 6.75
N ILE A 89 -2.74 -26.46 5.48
CA ILE A 89 -3.41 -25.78 4.36
C ILE A 89 -4.50 -26.69 3.80
N SER A 90 -5.67 -26.14 3.45
CA SER A 90 -6.73 -26.92 2.79
C SER A 90 -6.36 -27.27 1.35
N ILE A 91 -6.72 -28.48 0.90
CA ILE A 91 -6.56 -28.91 -0.50
C ILE A 91 -7.29 -27.99 -1.48
N ASP A 92 -8.39 -27.36 -1.05
CA ASP A 92 -9.14 -26.40 -1.88
C ASP A 92 -8.33 -25.14 -2.22
N HIS A 93 -7.26 -24.87 -1.49
CA HIS A 93 -6.40 -23.70 -1.66
C HIS A 93 -5.10 -24.02 -2.41
N ILE A 94 -4.95 -25.22 -2.98
CA ILE A 94 -3.78 -25.59 -3.77
C ILE A 94 -4.20 -25.99 -5.20
N LYS A 95 -3.27 -25.88 -6.14
CA LYS A 95 -3.42 -26.44 -7.50
C LYS A 95 -2.11 -27.09 -7.96
N PRO A 96 -2.15 -28.08 -8.87
CA PRO A 96 -0.93 -28.69 -9.39
C PRO A 96 -0.03 -27.67 -10.09
N TYR A 97 1.27 -27.74 -9.84
CA TYR A 97 2.28 -27.00 -10.59
C TYR A 97 2.75 -27.85 -11.78
N ARG A 98 2.78 -27.27 -12.98
CA ARG A 98 3.34 -27.91 -14.17
C ARG A 98 4.47 -27.02 -14.68
N ARG A 99 5.71 -27.55 -14.66
CA ARG A 99 6.88 -26.87 -15.23
C ARG A 99 6.73 -26.85 -16.76
N SER A 100 6.81 -25.68 -17.40
CA SER A 100 6.83 -25.61 -18.86
C SER A 100 8.21 -25.99 -19.39
N GLU A 101 8.27 -26.75 -20.47
CA GLU A 101 9.51 -27.21 -21.14
C GLU A 101 10.19 -26.09 -21.98
N GLU A 102 9.69 -24.84 -21.97
CA GLU A 102 10.01 -23.81 -22.99
C GLU A 102 11.07 -22.75 -22.59
N ASN A 103 11.74 -22.84 -21.44
CA ASN A 103 12.78 -21.84 -21.06
C ASN A 103 14.16 -22.05 -21.70
N LYS A 104 14.23 -22.63 -22.90
CA LYS A 104 15.42 -22.63 -23.75
C LYS A 104 15.08 -21.97 -25.08
N ALA A 105 15.60 -20.75 -25.26
CA ALA A 105 15.84 -20.02 -26.52
C ALA A 105 14.94 -18.81 -26.84
N HIS A 106 15.64 -17.79 -27.36
CA HIS A 106 15.21 -16.63 -28.19
C HIS A 106 15.23 -15.23 -27.56
N SER A 107 16.46 -14.70 -27.52
CA SER A 107 16.81 -13.34 -27.96
C SER A 107 16.15 -13.01 -29.32
N HIS A 108 15.41 -11.90 -29.42
CA HIS A 108 15.71 -10.79 -30.35
C HIS A 108 14.68 -9.66 -30.32
N LYS A 109 15.22 -8.49 -30.67
CA LYS A 109 14.67 -7.13 -30.87
C LYS A 109 13.44 -7.05 -31.79
N GLY A 110 12.67 -5.97 -31.63
CA GLY A 110 11.76 -5.45 -32.67
C GLY A 110 10.99 -4.21 -32.21
N ASP A 111 11.43 -3.05 -32.68
CA ASP A 111 10.79 -1.73 -32.59
C ASP A 111 9.50 -1.67 -33.44
N ILE A 112 8.43 -1.01 -32.97
CA ILE A 112 7.38 -0.45 -33.86
C ILE A 112 6.80 0.86 -33.27
N GLU A 113 6.76 1.87 -34.13
CA GLU A 113 6.39 3.28 -33.97
C GLU A 113 4.90 3.59 -33.70
N LEU A 114 4.65 4.79 -33.18
CA LEU A 114 3.35 5.41 -32.90
C LEU A 114 2.92 6.38 -34.03
N PRO A 115 1.63 6.45 -34.40
CA PRO A 115 1.07 7.58 -35.14
C PRO A 115 0.33 8.60 -34.25
N LYS A 116 0.61 9.87 -34.60
CA LYS A 116 -0.06 11.16 -34.34
C LYS A 116 -1.56 11.12 -34.76
N GLU A 117 -2.52 12.01 -34.45
CA GLU A 117 -2.58 13.38 -33.92
C GLU A 117 -4.09 13.77 -33.75
N ILE A 118 -4.37 14.97 -33.17
CA ILE A 118 -5.61 15.79 -33.24
C ILE A 118 -6.78 15.36 -32.31
N GLY A 119 -7.43 16.21 -31.50
CA GLY A 119 -7.47 17.67 -31.46
C GLY A 119 -8.29 18.20 -30.27
N THR A 120 -8.18 19.51 -30.10
CA THR A 120 -8.72 20.46 -29.12
C THR A 120 -10.24 20.43 -28.88
N CYS A 121 -10.69 20.75 -27.66
CA CYS A 121 -11.75 21.76 -27.41
C CYS A 121 -11.90 22.09 -25.92
N VAL A 122 -12.25 23.36 -25.68
CA VAL A 122 -12.17 24.19 -24.47
C VAL A 122 -13.52 24.23 -23.74
N SER A 123 -13.55 24.28 -22.39
CA SER A 123 -14.35 25.28 -21.61
C SER A 123 -14.33 25.08 -20.08
N SER A 124 -13.65 26.03 -19.41
CA SER A 124 -13.96 26.77 -18.17
C SER A 124 -15.17 26.44 -17.26
N ILE A 125 -14.98 26.50 -15.93
CA ILE A 125 -15.68 27.34 -14.90
C ILE A 125 -15.09 27.10 -13.47
N PRO A 126 -15.11 28.08 -12.52
CA PRO A 126 -14.14 28.26 -11.43
C PRO A 126 -14.61 27.81 -10.02
N PRO A 127 -13.73 27.79 -8.98
CA PRO A 127 -14.03 27.26 -7.65
C PRO A 127 -14.50 28.31 -6.64
N ARG A 128 -15.33 27.87 -5.68
CA ARG A 128 -15.78 28.65 -4.50
C ARG A 128 -15.01 28.28 -3.23
N THR A 129 -14.79 29.31 -2.42
CA THR A 129 -13.96 29.39 -1.20
C THR A 129 -14.82 29.48 0.06
N SER A 130 -14.30 28.96 1.19
CA SER A 130 -14.57 29.39 2.59
C SER A 130 -13.70 28.52 3.50
N VAL A 131 -12.66 28.96 4.24
CA VAL A 131 -12.44 29.97 5.32
C VAL A 131 -13.07 29.57 6.68
N ILE A 132 -12.24 29.71 7.73
CA ILE A 132 -12.45 29.74 9.22
C ILE A 132 -11.79 28.53 9.94
N CYS A 133 -11.14 28.58 11.11
CA CYS A 133 -10.25 29.49 11.89
C CYS A 133 -9.72 28.63 13.07
N PHE A 134 -8.48 28.89 13.53
CA PHE A 134 -7.72 28.05 14.47
C PHE A 134 -8.02 28.33 15.97
N ALA A 135 -8.07 27.28 16.79
CA ALA A 135 -7.98 27.36 18.26
C ALA A 135 -6.60 26.86 18.77
N THR A 136 -6.08 27.50 19.81
CA THR A 136 -4.77 27.31 20.46
C THR A 136 -4.72 26.13 21.45
N PRO A 137 -3.53 25.60 21.81
CA PRO A 137 -3.40 24.39 22.61
C PRO A 137 -3.43 24.64 24.13
N GLU A 138 -4.20 23.83 24.87
CA GLU A 138 -4.31 23.83 26.34
C GLU A 138 -3.32 22.88 27.02
N LYS A 139 -2.99 23.18 28.29
CA LYS A 139 -2.12 22.39 29.21
C LYS A 139 -2.74 21.02 29.53
N GLU A 140 -1.94 19.95 29.46
CA GLU A 140 -2.35 18.58 29.81
C GLU A 140 -2.60 18.40 31.33
N SER A 141 -3.68 17.69 31.67
CA SER A 141 -4.21 17.47 33.04
C SER A 141 -3.71 16.14 33.64
N SER A 142 -3.78 15.94 34.97
CA SER A 142 -3.35 14.67 35.59
C SER A 142 -4.17 13.46 35.13
N ALA A 143 -5.41 13.67 34.71
CA ALA A 143 -6.25 12.64 34.11
C ALA A 143 -5.75 12.21 32.72
N SER A 144 -5.22 13.13 31.90
CA SER A 144 -4.68 12.77 30.58
C SER A 144 -3.39 11.97 30.69
N LEU A 145 -2.57 12.21 31.71
CA LEU A 145 -1.36 11.43 31.99
C LEU A 145 -1.67 9.97 32.34
N ILE A 146 -2.68 9.72 33.19
CA ILE A 146 -3.08 8.34 33.57
C ILE A 146 -3.61 7.56 32.36
N VAL A 147 -4.41 8.22 31.51
CA VAL A 147 -4.93 7.61 30.28
C VAL A 147 -3.80 7.30 29.30
N MET A 148 -2.83 8.20 29.12
CA MET A 148 -1.67 7.95 28.26
C MET A 148 -0.83 6.77 28.76
N GLN A 149 -0.57 6.67 30.07
CA GLN A 149 0.16 5.54 30.65
C GLN A 149 -0.57 4.21 30.41
N SER A 150 -1.89 4.20 30.60
CA SER A 150 -2.71 3.01 30.35
C SER A 150 -2.70 2.57 28.88
N ILE A 151 -2.67 3.51 27.93
CA ILE A 151 -2.55 3.23 26.51
C ILE A 151 -1.18 2.64 26.19
N GLU A 152 -0.11 3.22 26.74
CA GLU A 152 1.26 2.75 26.53
C GLU A 152 1.44 1.30 27.02
N ASP A 153 0.93 0.98 28.20
CA ASP A 153 0.99 -0.37 28.76
C ASP A 153 0.21 -1.36 27.89
N ARG A 154 -0.95 -0.95 27.35
CA ARG A 154 -1.70 -1.77 26.40
C ARG A 154 -0.92 -1.98 25.10
N VAL A 155 -0.29 -0.95 24.53
CA VAL A 155 0.57 -1.09 23.34
C VAL A 155 1.67 -2.11 23.59
N LYS A 156 2.38 -2.01 24.71
CA LYS A 156 3.43 -2.98 25.08
C LYS A 156 2.88 -4.40 25.20
N SER A 157 1.68 -4.57 25.74
CA SER A 157 1.04 -5.89 25.78
C SER A 157 0.72 -6.44 24.39
N LEU A 158 0.30 -5.59 23.44
CA LEU A 158 -0.01 -5.99 22.06
C LEU A 158 1.24 -6.38 21.27
N TRP A 159 2.40 -5.80 21.59
CA TRP A 159 3.66 -6.18 20.96
C TRP A 159 4.05 -7.63 21.26
N GLU A 160 3.70 -8.13 22.45
CA GLU A 160 3.98 -9.50 22.86
C GLU A 160 2.83 -10.48 22.54
N ALA A 161 1.57 -10.01 22.50
CA ALA A 161 0.37 -10.84 22.35
C ALA A 161 0.24 -11.52 20.97
N GLU A 162 -0.18 -12.79 20.92
CA GLU A 162 -0.46 -13.48 19.67
C GLU A 162 -1.64 -12.87 18.90
N ASP A 163 -1.55 -12.90 17.57
CA ASP A 163 -2.63 -12.41 16.72
C ASP A 163 -3.71 -13.48 16.56
N ASP A 164 -4.86 -13.24 17.20
CA ASP A 164 -6.06 -14.06 17.13
C ASP A 164 -7.07 -13.55 16.07
N GLY A 165 -6.70 -12.50 15.32
CA GLY A 165 -7.56 -11.84 14.34
C GLY A 165 -8.54 -10.83 14.95
N SER A 166 -8.39 -10.48 16.23
CA SER A 166 -9.14 -9.40 16.88
C SER A 166 -8.74 -8.04 16.31
N VAL A 167 -9.74 -7.16 16.15
CA VAL A 167 -9.53 -5.78 15.76
C VAL A 167 -9.27 -4.99 17.03
N GLU A 168 -8.13 -4.31 17.11
CA GLU A 168 -7.71 -3.54 18.29
C GLU A 168 -7.99 -2.04 18.12
N ALA A 169 -8.09 -1.54 16.89
CA ALA A 169 -8.48 -0.16 16.60
C ALA A 169 -9.08 0.02 15.21
N VAL A 170 -9.95 1.02 15.05
CA VAL A 170 -10.50 1.43 13.73
C VAL A 170 -10.22 2.92 13.50
N VAL A 171 -9.29 3.21 12.59
CA VAL A 171 -8.90 4.59 12.23
C VAL A 171 -9.44 4.91 10.84
N GLY A 172 -10.53 5.67 10.77
CA GLY A 172 -11.22 5.91 9.50
C GLY A 172 -11.67 4.59 8.87
N PRO A 173 -11.29 4.28 7.61
CA PRO A 173 -11.63 3.02 6.97
C PRO A 173 -10.67 1.86 7.32
N TYR A 174 -9.65 2.09 8.14
CA TYR A 174 -8.56 1.14 8.37
C TYR A 174 -8.76 0.39 9.70
N LYS A 175 -8.84 -0.94 9.62
CA LYS A 175 -8.89 -1.82 10.79
C LYS A 175 -7.48 -2.27 11.14
N LEU A 176 -7.10 -2.11 12.39
CA LEU A 176 -5.80 -2.51 12.93
C LEU A 176 -5.98 -3.71 13.84
N TYR A 177 -5.10 -4.70 13.68
CA TYR A 177 -5.10 -5.94 14.44
C TYR A 177 -3.87 -6.00 15.33
N VAL A 178 -3.79 -7.00 16.20
CA VAL A 178 -2.59 -7.28 17.00
C VAL A 178 -1.34 -7.36 16.11
N SER A 179 -1.43 -8.04 14.96
CA SER A 179 -0.34 -8.10 13.99
C SER A 179 0.10 -6.73 13.45
N SER A 180 -0.84 -5.79 13.27
CA SER A 180 -0.54 -4.44 12.79
C SER A 180 0.27 -3.69 13.85
N PHE A 181 -0.11 -3.74 15.13
CA PHE A 181 0.64 -3.13 16.23
C PHE A 181 2.03 -3.75 16.43
N ARG A 182 2.18 -5.07 16.24
CA ARG A 182 3.49 -5.76 16.29
C ARG A 182 4.51 -5.23 15.28
N THR A 183 4.07 -4.67 14.15
CA THR A 183 4.99 -4.07 13.17
C THR A 183 5.67 -2.80 13.69
N LEU A 184 5.09 -2.16 14.70
CA LEU A 184 5.69 -1.02 15.39
C LEU A 184 6.69 -1.46 16.47
N HIS A 185 6.77 -2.75 16.82
CA HIS A 185 7.72 -3.24 17.83
C HIS A 185 9.14 -3.38 17.25
N GLY A 186 10.13 -2.91 18.01
CA GLY A 186 11.56 -3.06 17.68
C GLY A 186 11.90 -2.54 16.29
N ASN A 187 12.51 -3.38 15.47
CA ASN A 187 12.97 -3.05 14.11
C ASN A 187 12.08 -3.68 13.02
N ASN A 188 10.82 -3.96 13.33
CA ASN A 188 9.90 -4.53 12.35
C ASN A 188 9.52 -3.49 11.27
N TRP A 189 9.26 -4.00 10.06
CA TRP A 189 8.79 -3.18 8.95
C TRP A 189 7.32 -2.88 9.11
N LEU A 190 6.95 -1.61 8.93
CA LEU A 190 5.55 -1.19 8.97
C LEU A 190 4.78 -1.78 7.78
N VAL A 191 3.55 -2.18 8.05
CA VAL A 191 2.58 -2.61 7.04
C VAL A 191 1.79 -1.41 6.49
N ASP A 192 1.22 -1.57 5.31
CA ASP A 192 0.49 -0.52 4.60
C ASP A 192 -0.68 0.02 5.41
N GLU A 193 -1.43 -0.84 6.12
CA GLU A 193 -2.56 -0.38 6.92
C GLU A 193 -2.15 0.53 8.10
N VAL A 194 -0.96 0.34 8.68
CA VAL A 194 -0.45 1.20 9.76
C VAL A 194 -0.07 2.58 9.20
N ILE A 195 0.57 2.59 8.03
CA ILE A 195 0.97 3.83 7.35
C ILE A 195 -0.29 4.64 6.99
N ASP A 196 -1.23 4.01 6.28
CA ASP A 196 -2.45 4.67 5.82
C ASP A 196 -3.33 5.16 7.00
N ALA A 197 -3.43 4.37 8.07
CA ALA A 197 -4.16 4.74 9.29
C ALA A 197 -3.53 5.94 9.99
N PHE A 198 -2.19 5.99 10.11
CA PHE A 198 -1.53 7.11 10.79
C PHE A 198 -1.58 8.39 9.96
N ILE A 199 -1.41 8.32 8.63
CA ILE A 199 -1.61 9.51 7.78
C ILE A 199 -3.06 10.00 7.89
N HIS A 200 -4.05 9.10 7.93
CA HIS A 200 -5.44 9.48 8.14
C HIS A 200 -5.64 10.19 9.49
N HIS A 201 -5.03 9.66 10.56
CA HIS A 201 -5.01 10.30 11.88
C HIS A 201 -4.47 11.73 11.82
N LEU A 202 -3.33 11.94 11.13
CA LEU A 202 -2.73 13.26 10.96
C LEU A 202 -3.64 14.20 10.17
N ILE A 203 -4.27 13.73 9.09
CA ILE A 203 -5.17 14.54 8.25
C ILE A 203 -6.40 14.99 9.02
N VAL A 204 -7.05 14.09 9.76
CA VAL A 204 -8.27 14.42 10.53
C VAL A 204 -7.98 15.47 11.60
N LYS A 205 -6.76 15.48 12.17
CA LYS A 205 -6.33 16.49 13.14
C LYS A 205 -5.79 17.78 12.49
N HIS A 206 -5.53 17.78 11.20
CA HIS A 206 -4.99 18.94 10.50
C HIS A 206 -6.11 19.88 10.06
N GLN A 207 -5.90 21.18 10.24
CA GLN A 207 -6.96 22.17 10.01
C GLN A 207 -7.14 22.51 8.53
N GLU A 208 -6.05 22.49 7.76
CA GLU A 208 -6.14 22.69 6.32
C GLU A 208 -6.59 21.41 5.61
N PRO A 209 -7.36 21.51 4.51
CA PRO A 209 -7.81 20.34 3.79
C PRO A 209 -6.62 19.63 3.12
N VAL A 210 -6.28 18.46 3.63
CA VAL A 210 -5.27 17.56 3.07
C VAL A 210 -5.95 16.31 2.54
N ARG A 211 -5.52 15.86 1.37
CA ARG A 211 -5.96 14.59 0.77
C ARG A 211 -4.77 13.66 0.66
N GLN A 212 -4.94 12.42 1.11
CA GLN A 212 -3.98 11.35 0.87
C GLN A 212 -4.39 10.52 -0.34
N PHE A 213 -3.38 10.07 -1.09
CA PHE A 213 -3.51 8.83 -1.84
C PHE A 213 -3.13 7.69 -0.91
N ASP A 214 -3.89 6.59 -0.96
CA ASP A 214 -3.44 5.39 -0.27
C ASP A 214 -2.11 4.88 -0.88
N ALA A 215 -1.45 4.07 -0.08
CA ALA A 215 -0.22 3.39 -0.44
C ALA A 215 -0.27 2.76 -1.85
N VAL A 216 -1.33 2.00 -2.14
CA VAL A 216 -1.46 1.25 -3.39
C VAL A 216 -1.59 2.19 -4.60
N LEU A 217 -2.45 3.21 -4.50
CA LEU A 217 -2.72 4.17 -5.55
C LEU A 217 -1.47 5.01 -5.88
N SER A 218 -0.70 5.37 -4.87
CA SER A 218 0.57 6.10 -5.04
C SER A 218 1.57 5.29 -5.86
N SER A 219 1.68 3.99 -5.63
CA SER A 219 2.56 3.14 -6.45
C SER A 219 2.08 3.00 -7.91
N VAL A 220 0.77 3.00 -8.19
CA VAL A 220 0.27 3.04 -9.59
C VAL A 220 0.76 4.30 -10.26
N LEU A 221 0.54 5.39 -9.55
CA LEU A 221 0.63 6.73 -10.08
C LEU A 221 2.07 7.08 -10.41
N PHE A 222 3.04 6.66 -9.60
CA PHE A 222 4.40 7.20 -9.70
C PHE A 222 5.45 6.23 -10.26
N TYR A 223 5.15 4.95 -10.44
CA TYR A 223 6.14 3.96 -10.87
C TYR A 223 5.84 3.21 -12.15
N GLY A 224 4.62 3.25 -12.68
CA GLY A 224 4.27 2.50 -13.91
C GLY A 224 4.44 0.99 -13.69
N ALA A 225 3.37 0.37 -13.17
CA ALA A 225 3.28 -0.95 -12.51
C ALA A 225 3.74 -0.93 -11.03
N ILE A 226 2.75 -1.03 -10.12
CA ILE A 226 2.81 -0.85 -8.66
C ILE A 226 3.76 -1.86 -7.96
N GLU A 227 5.07 -1.64 -7.87
CA GLU A 227 5.92 -2.44 -6.97
C GLU A 227 7.01 -1.56 -6.31
N ASN A 228 6.95 -1.50 -4.97
CA ASN A 228 7.83 -0.80 -4.02
C ASN A 228 7.43 0.63 -3.67
N LEU A 229 6.73 0.73 -2.53
CA LEU A 229 6.18 1.97 -2.01
C LEU A 229 7.03 2.52 -0.86
N GLY A 230 7.36 3.82 -0.92
CA GLY A 230 8.03 4.53 0.16
C GLY A 230 8.07 6.04 -0.04
N LYS A 231 6.97 6.69 -0.47
CA LYS A 231 6.97 8.14 -0.72
C LYS A 231 5.67 8.80 -0.31
N VAL A 232 5.79 9.95 0.35
CA VAL A 232 4.70 10.89 0.58
C VAL A 232 4.75 11.95 -0.51
N VAL A 233 3.61 12.19 -1.16
CA VAL A 233 3.45 13.24 -2.17
C VAL A 233 2.41 14.23 -1.69
N ILE A 234 2.83 15.47 -1.49
CA ILE A 234 1.94 16.57 -1.12
C ILE A 234 1.80 17.49 -2.33
N MET A 235 0.56 17.64 -2.81
CA MET A 235 0.21 18.51 -3.93
C MET A 235 -0.45 19.78 -3.40
N SER A 236 0.32 20.86 -3.29
CA SER A 236 -0.25 22.19 -3.03
C SER A 236 0.44 23.21 -3.91
N LYS A 237 -0.32 24.21 -4.41
CA LYS A 237 0.25 25.35 -5.16
C LYS A 237 1.06 24.97 -6.42
N LYS A 238 0.68 23.87 -7.09
CA LYS A 238 1.43 23.26 -8.21
C LYS A 238 2.87 22.88 -7.85
N VAL A 239 3.07 22.45 -6.61
CA VAL A 239 4.36 21.91 -6.14
C VAL A 239 4.15 20.47 -5.71
N VAL A 240 5.11 19.63 -6.10
CA VAL A 240 5.26 18.25 -5.66
C VAL A 240 6.48 18.18 -4.77
N VAL A 241 6.27 17.74 -3.55
CA VAL A 241 7.34 17.55 -2.60
C VAL A 241 7.67 16.06 -2.53
N LEU A 242 8.94 15.72 -2.73
CA LEU A 242 9.46 14.36 -2.59
C LEU A 242 10.33 14.27 -1.34
N MET A 243 10.11 13.19 -0.58
CA MET A 243 10.79 12.89 0.67
C MET A 243 11.09 11.38 0.69
N ASP A 244 12.36 11.02 0.71
CA ASP A 244 12.86 9.65 0.77
C ASP A 244 13.84 9.53 1.93
N PRO A 245 13.52 8.79 3.01
CA PRO A 245 14.43 8.65 4.15
C PRO A 245 15.85 8.18 3.78
N MET A 246 16.04 7.56 2.61
CA MET A 246 17.34 7.12 2.09
C MET A 246 18.00 8.08 1.09
N ALA A 247 17.43 9.27 0.87
CA ALA A 247 17.93 10.31 -0.03
C ALA A 247 18.15 9.84 -1.50
N ASN A 248 17.27 8.97 -1.99
CA ASN A 248 17.36 8.40 -3.35
C ASN A 248 16.50 9.15 -4.39
N GLU A 249 15.95 10.33 -4.06
CA GLU A 249 14.98 11.05 -4.89
C GLU A 249 15.48 11.33 -6.30
N ASN A 250 16.75 11.72 -6.41
CA ASN A 250 17.39 12.02 -7.69
C ASN A 250 17.33 10.84 -8.68
N ARG A 251 17.21 9.59 -8.20
CA ARG A 251 17.12 8.41 -9.07
C ARG A 251 15.80 8.31 -9.82
N TYR A 252 14.73 8.93 -9.32
CA TYR A 252 13.38 8.74 -9.85
C TYR A 252 12.58 10.03 -9.99
N VAL A 253 13.11 11.19 -9.60
CA VAL A 253 12.42 12.48 -9.65
C VAL A 253 11.84 12.77 -11.04
N SER A 254 12.62 12.54 -12.10
CA SER A 254 12.17 12.73 -13.48
C SER A 254 11.04 11.79 -13.87
N LYS A 255 11.06 10.54 -13.36
CA LYS A 255 10.00 9.55 -13.59
C LYS A 255 8.71 9.94 -12.85
N VAL A 256 8.83 10.41 -11.61
CA VAL A 256 7.70 10.89 -10.82
C VAL A 256 7.06 12.12 -11.49
N GLN A 257 7.87 13.08 -11.93
CA GLN A 257 7.42 14.23 -12.71
C GLN A 257 6.69 13.81 -13.98
N HIS A 258 7.30 12.93 -14.77
CA HIS A 258 6.72 12.44 -16.01
C HIS A 258 5.34 11.80 -15.78
N ASN A 259 5.23 10.90 -14.80
CA ASN A 259 3.99 10.20 -14.50
C ASN A 259 2.92 11.13 -13.93
N LEU A 260 3.32 12.09 -13.09
CA LEU A 260 2.42 13.15 -12.63
C LEU A 260 1.90 13.98 -13.81
N HIS A 261 2.76 14.35 -14.76
CA HIS A 261 2.33 15.10 -15.95
C HIS A 261 1.34 14.30 -16.80
N ILE A 262 1.49 12.97 -16.90
CA ILE A 262 0.50 12.11 -17.55
C ILE A 262 -0.82 12.14 -16.78
N PHE A 263 -0.78 11.94 -15.46
CA PHE A 263 -1.96 11.95 -14.62
C PHE A 263 -2.71 13.28 -14.66
N LEU A 264 -2.00 14.40 -14.56
CA LEU A 264 -2.58 15.73 -14.64
C LEU A 264 -3.25 15.95 -16.00
N ARG A 265 -2.61 15.56 -17.11
CA ARG A 265 -3.22 15.63 -18.44
C ARG A 265 -4.50 14.80 -18.56
N MET A 266 -4.57 13.64 -17.90
CA MET A 266 -5.77 12.79 -17.90
C MET A 266 -6.89 13.36 -17.01
N TYR A 267 -6.54 13.85 -15.82
CA TYR A 267 -7.51 14.26 -14.80
C TYR A 267 -7.97 15.71 -14.99
N LYS A 268 -7.09 16.58 -15.49
CA LYS A 268 -7.33 17.99 -15.79
C LYS A 268 -6.58 18.39 -17.07
N PRO A 269 -7.16 18.15 -18.25
CA PRO A 269 -6.53 18.47 -19.53
C PRO A 269 -6.09 19.93 -19.67
N ASP A 270 -6.81 20.87 -19.01
CA ASP A 270 -6.48 22.30 -19.01
C ASP A 270 -5.32 22.68 -18.07
N GLU A 271 -4.84 21.74 -17.24
CA GLU A 271 -3.73 21.97 -16.32
C GLU A 271 -2.40 21.89 -17.08
N GLN A 272 -1.69 23.02 -17.14
CA GLN A 272 -0.33 23.10 -17.69
C GLN A 272 0.66 22.37 -16.78
N PRO A 273 1.20 21.19 -17.18
CA PRO A 273 2.06 20.39 -16.30
C PRO A 273 3.41 21.07 -16.05
N ASP A 274 3.88 21.90 -16.98
CA ASP A 274 5.10 22.71 -16.90
C ASP A 274 5.09 23.76 -15.77
N GLN A 275 3.90 24.12 -15.27
CA GLN A 275 3.78 24.98 -14.10
C GLN A 275 4.02 24.22 -12.80
N TRP A 276 4.10 22.89 -12.83
CA TRP A 276 4.38 22.07 -11.67
C TRP A 276 5.87 21.99 -11.37
N LYS A 277 6.24 22.34 -10.14
CA LYS A 277 7.61 22.23 -9.65
C LYS A 277 7.75 21.01 -8.76
N THR A 278 8.91 20.36 -8.80
CA THR A 278 9.24 19.28 -7.86
C THR A 278 10.38 19.68 -6.97
N TRP A 279 10.17 19.60 -5.67
CA TRP A 279 11.16 19.92 -4.66
C TRP A 279 11.52 18.66 -3.89
N ILE A 280 12.82 18.44 -3.72
CA ILE A 280 13.37 17.45 -2.81
C ILE A 280 13.66 18.20 -1.51
N MET A 281 13.10 17.73 -0.40
CA MET A 281 13.33 18.38 0.88
C MET A 281 14.64 17.92 1.50
N TYR A 282 15.34 18.85 2.14
CA TYR A 282 16.48 18.49 2.99
C TYR A 282 15.99 17.83 4.28
N HIS A 283 16.59 16.70 4.63
CA HIS A 283 16.34 15.97 5.86
C HIS A 283 17.56 15.14 6.30
N ASN A 284 17.53 14.65 7.52
CA ASN A 284 18.51 13.67 8.01
C ASN A 284 18.24 12.31 7.36
N ASN A 285 19.31 11.60 6.99
CA ASN A 285 19.19 10.28 6.37
C ASN A 285 18.95 9.19 7.43
N GLN A 286 18.16 8.20 7.03
CA GLN A 286 17.98 6.96 7.75
C GLN A 286 19.33 6.25 7.97
N GLN A 287 19.49 5.64 9.15
CA GLN A 287 20.73 4.99 9.58
C GLN A 287 20.64 3.45 9.60
N ASP A 288 19.49 2.88 9.29
CA ASP A 288 19.23 1.43 9.30
C ASP A 288 18.47 0.98 8.03
N SER A 289 17.99 -0.26 7.96
CA SER A 289 17.22 -0.80 6.83
C SER A 289 15.72 -1.00 7.12
N THR A 290 15.22 -0.53 8.25
CA THR A 290 13.89 -0.91 8.78
C THR A 290 13.00 0.27 9.16
N SER A 291 13.57 1.47 9.28
CA SER A 291 12.90 2.65 9.83
C SER A 291 12.28 3.56 8.78
N CYS A 292 12.34 3.18 7.50
CA CYS A 292 11.82 4.00 6.40
C CYS A 292 10.33 4.33 6.57
N GLY A 293 9.51 3.35 6.95
CA GLY A 293 8.08 3.56 7.20
C GLY A 293 7.84 4.54 8.34
N VAL A 294 8.58 4.42 9.45
CA VAL A 294 8.46 5.32 10.62
C VAL A 294 8.88 6.74 10.23
N LEU A 295 10.01 6.90 9.55
CA LEU A 295 10.51 8.20 9.13
C LEU A 295 9.58 8.89 8.14
N ILE A 296 8.95 8.16 7.22
CA ILE A 296 7.93 8.71 6.33
C ILE A 296 6.76 9.31 7.12
N LEU A 297 6.29 8.61 8.16
CA LEU A 297 5.21 9.10 9.03
C LEU A 297 5.65 10.33 9.83
N MET A 298 6.88 10.35 10.32
CA MET A 298 7.42 11.50 11.03
C MET A 298 7.66 12.71 10.12
N PHE A 299 8.12 12.50 8.88
CA PHE A 299 8.20 13.54 7.86
C PHE A 299 6.81 14.11 7.55
N ALA A 300 5.79 13.27 7.38
CA ALA A 300 4.42 13.73 7.16
C ALA A 300 3.90 14.56 8.34
N LYS A 301 4.08 14.07 9.57
CA LYS A 301 3.68 14.79 10.79
C LYS A 301 4.35 16.15 10.89
N GLU A 302 5.67 16.20 10.72
CA GLU A 302 6.45 17.42 10.85
C GLU A 302 6.17 18.40 9.71
N PHE A 303 6.07 17.92 8.47
CA PHE A 303 5.72 18.74 7.32
C PHE A 303 4.36 19.41 7.48
N LEU A 304 3.33 18.67 7.95
CA LEU A 304 2.02 19.25 8.19
C LEU A 304 2.05 20.36 9.25
N ARG A 305 3.01 20.30 10.19
CA ARG A 305 3.19 21.30 11.25
C ARG A 305 3.98 22.51 10.79
N THR A 306 5.15 22.31 10.15
CA THR A 306 6.14 23.37 9.94
C THR A 306 6.48 23.64 8.48
N ARG A 307 6.00 22.81 7.56
CA ARG A 307 6.40 22.80 6.14
C ARG A 307 7.89 22.54 5.90
N THR A 308 8.60 22.05 6.92
CA THR A 308 9.96 21.52 6.84
C THR A 308 9.99 20.11 7.41
N ILE A 309 11.06 19.36 7.14
CA ILE A 309 11.35 18.04 7.73
C ILE A 309 12.80 17.92 8.21
N SER A 310 13.57 19.02 8.16
CA SER A 310 15.00 19.03 8.51
C SER A 310 15.29 18.69 9.96
N GLU A 311 14.31 18.89 10.84
CA GLU A 311 14.43 18.66 12.28
C GLU A 311 14.07 17.23 12.70
N VAL A 312 13.57 16.40 11.77
CA VAL A 312 13.26 15.00 12.07
C VAL A 312 14.55 14.24 12.31
N LYS A 313 14.67 13.67 13.51
CA LYS A 313 15.86 12.93 13.94
C LYS A 313 15.81 11.51 13.37
N THR A 314 16.98 10.87 13.30
CA THR A 314 17.13 9.49 12.79
C THR A 314 17.92 8.60 13.74
N SER A 315 18.09 9.03 15.01
CA SER A 315 18.76 8.22 16.03
C SER A 315 17.88 7.03 16.46
N PRO A 316 18.48 5.89 16.88
CA PRO A 316 17.73 4.71 17.30
C PRO A 316 16.70 5.00 18.41
N GLU A 317 17.05 5.88 19.35
CA GLU A 317 16.17 6.27 20.46
C GLU A 317 14.95 7.02 19.95
N TYR A 318 15.16 7.98 19.04
CA TYR A 318 14.07 8.72 18.44
C TYR A 318 13.13 7.80 17.64
N ILE A 319 13.68 6.85 16.88
CA ILE A 319 12.87 5.88 16.13
C ILE A 319 12.03 5.02 17.06
N ARG A 320 12.61 4.52 18.16
CA ARG A 320 11.88 3.74 19.16
C ARG A 320 10.74 4.54 19.76
N ASP A 321 11.01 5.79 20.12
CA ASP A 321 10.02 6.67 20.73
C ASP A 321 8.91 7.04 19.72
N ALA A 322 9.28 7.27 18.45
CA ALA A 322 8.32 7.51 17.35
C ALA A 322 7.42 6.30 17.08
N ARG A 323 7.96 5.08 17.12
CA ARG A 323 7.18 3.84 16.99
C ARG A 323 6.13 3.71 18.09
N LEU A 324 6.52 4.02 19.34
CA LEU A 324 5.61 4.04 20.47
C LEU A 324 4.55 5.14 20.32
N GLU A 325 4.95 6.33 19.90
CA GLU A 325 4.04 7.46 19.65
C GLU A 325 2.96 7.08 18.62
N ILE A 326 3.37 6.50 17.48
CA ILE A 326 2.46 6.04 16.43
C ILE A 326 1.48 5.00 16.99
N ALA A 327 1.99 4.00 17.71
CA ALA A 327 1.15 2.95 18.29
C ALA A 327 0.12 3.52 19.26
N CYS A 328 0.54 4.39 20.19
CA CYS A 328 -0.35 5.02 21.16
C CYS A 328 -1.41 5.89 20.46
N ALA A 329 -1.03 6.67 19.44
CA ALA A 329 -1.95 7.51 18.69
C ALA A 329 -3.03 6.69 17.95
N LEU A 330 -2.67 5.55 17.39
CA LEU A 330 -3.60 4.66 16.70
C LEU A 330 -4.52 3.92 17.68
N LEU A 331 -4.00 3.49 18.83
CA LEU A 331 -4.78 2.77 19.84
C LEU A 331 -5.81 3.65 20.56
N GLN A 332 -5.69 4.98 20.49
CA GLN A 332 -6.75 5.91 20.94
C GLN A 332 -8.09 5.65 20.22
N TYR A 333 -8.09 4.98 19.07
CA TYR A 333 -9.30 4.63 18.31
C TYR A 333 -9.84 3.23 18.65
N LYS A 334 -9.41 2.62 19.75
CA LYS A 334 -9.92 1.31 20.20
C LYS A 334 -11.43 1.31 20.48
N ASP A 335 -11.99 2.45 20.87
CA ASP A 335 -13.42 2.55 21.21
C ASP A 335 -14.32 2.65 19.96
N ALA A 336 -13.71 2.71 18.77
CA ALA A 336 -14.42 2.67 17.49
C ALA A 336 -14.56 1.24 16.91
N VAL A 337 -14.13 0.22 17.66
CA VAL A 337 -14.12 -1.20 17.27
C VAL A 337 -15.49 -1.86 17.38
#